data_AF-A0A6A6FWF7-F1
#
_entry.id   AF-A0A6A6FWF7-F1
#
_cell.length_a   1.000
_cell.length_b   1.000
_cell.length_c   1.000
_cell.angle_alpha   90.00
_cell.angle_beta   90.00
_cell.angle_gamma   90.00
#
_symmetry.space_group_name_H-M   'P 1'
#
loop_
_entity.id
_entity.type
_entity.pdbx_description
1 polymer ?
#
loop_
_entity_poly.entity_id
_entity_poly.type
_entity_poly.pdbx_seq_one_letter_code
_entity_poly.pdbx_strand_id
1 'polypeptide(L)' 'MTLWHSYRNLSPKTRLVLGGAIMAWSAVGLFVSDRAEQAFGLVPTEQDKEKLHDSLPKIHFVEKG' A
#
# COMPACT_ATOMS: atom_id res chain seq x y z
N MET A 1 -27.80 -12.89 -10.64
CA MET A 1 -27.35 -12.80 -9.22
C MET A 1 -26.18 -11.85 -9.16
N THR A 2 -26.22 -10.82 -8.32
CA THR A 2 -25.07 -9.91 -8.15
C THR A 2 -24.07 -10.50 -7.16
N LEU A 3 -22.79 -10.16 -7.30
CA LEU A 3 -21.74 -10.60 -6.37
C LEU A 3 -22.07 -10.21 -4.92
N TRP A 4 -22.71 -9.05 -4.74
CA TRP A 4 -23.19 -8.57 -3.44
C TRP A 4 -24.23 -9.51 -2.81
N HIS A 5 -25.19 -10.00 -3.61
CA HIS A 5 -26.19 -10.96 -3.15
C HIS A 5 -25.55 -12.29 -2.73
N SER A 6 -24.58 -12.78 -3.52
CA SER A 6 -23.86 -14.02 -3.19
C SER A 6 -23.06 -13.90 -1.89
N TYR A 7 -22.37 -12.77 -1.67
CA TYR A 7 -21.64 -12.51 -0.43
C TYR A 7 -22.57 -12.46 0.79
N ARG A 8 -23.73 -11.79 0.68
CA ARG A 8 -24.74 -11.74 1.75
C ARG A 8 -25.45 -13.07 1.99
N ASN A 9 -25.34 -14.03 1.09
CA ASN A 9 -25.91 -15.37 1.29
C ASN A 9 -24.96 -16.33 2.03
N LEU A 10 -23.69 -15.98 2.20
CA LEU A 10 -22.72 -16.79 2.95
C LEU A 10 -23.01 -16.77 4.46
N SER A 11 -22.64 -17.84 5.16
CA SER A 11 -22.72 -17.85 6.63
C SER A 11 -21.81 -16.77 7.26
N PRO A 12 -22.16 -16.21 8.43
CA PRO A 12 -21.32 -15.22 9.11
C PRO A 12 -19.88 -15.70 9.34
N LYS A 13 -19.70 -16.98 9.72
CA LYS A 13 -18.38 -17.59 9.92
C LYS A 13 -17.56 -17.62 8.62
N THR A 14 -18.18 -17.98 7.49
CA THR A 14 -17.52 -17.99 6.18
C THR A 14 -17.08 -16.59 5.76
N ARG A 15 -17.88 -15.56 6.05
CA ARG A 15 -17.51 -14.16 5.75
C ARG A 15 -16.29 -13.71 6.56
N LEU A 16 -16.22 -14.07 7.84
CA LEU A 16 -15.06 -13.77 8.67
C LEU A 16 -13.80 -14.46 8.16
N VAL A 17 -13.90 -15.74 7.77
CA VAL A 17 -12.77 -16.47 7.19
C VAL A 17 -12.32 -15.83 5.87
N LEU A 18 -13.26 -15.49 4.98
CA LEU A 18 -12.95 -14.84 3.71
C LEU A 18 -12.28 -13.48 3.92
N GLY A 19 -12.84 -12.64 4.79
CA GLY A 19 -12.24 -11.35 5.14
C GLY A 19 -10.86 -11.51 5.75
N GLY A 20 -10.69 -12.44 6.69
CA GLY A 20 -9.40 -12.75 7.30
C GLY A 20 -8.36 -13.23 6.30
N ALA A 21 -8.74 -14.10 5.36
CA ALA A 21 -7.85 -14.57 4.30
C ALA A 21 -7.40 -13.44 3.39
N ILE A 22 -8.31 -12.54 2.99
CA ILE A 22 -7.97 -11.36 2.18
C ILE A 22 -7.00 -10.46 2.94
N MET A 23 -7.28 -10.16 4.21
CA MET A 23 -6.39 -9.33 5.03
C MET A 23 -5.01 -9.97 5.21
N ALA A 24 -4.95 -11.28 5.47
CA ALA A 24 -3.69 -12.00 5.60
C ALA A 24 -2.88 -11.97 4.30
N TRP A 25 -3.53 -12.18 3.15
CA TRP A 25 -2.87 -12.11 1.85
C TRP A 25 -2.34 -10.70 1.55
N SER A 26 -3.12 -9.66 1.84
CA SER A 26 -2.69 -8.27 1.71
C SER A 26 -1.47 -7.97 2.60
N ALA A 27 -1.47 -8.45 3.85
CA ALA A 27 -0.34 -8.28 4.75
C ALA A 27 0.93 -8.95 4.21
N VAL A 28 0.82 -10.17 3.68
CA VAL A 28 1.94 -10.84 3.00
C VAL A 28 2.44 -10.01 1.82
N GLY A 29 1.53 -9.48 0.99
CA GLY A 29 1.90 -8.61 -0.14
C GLY A 29 2.69 -7.36 0.30
N LEU A 30 2.27 -6.71 1.38
CA LEU A 30 2.97 -5.55 1.94
C LEU A 30 4.37 -5.93 2.46
N PHE A 31 4.51 -7.04 3.17
CA PHE A 31 5.82 -7.50 3.67
C PHE A 31 6.76 -7.97 2.55
N VAL A 32 6.22 -8.44 1.44
CA VAL A 32 7.01 -8.86 0.28
C VAL A 32 7.35 -7.67 -0.62
N SER A 33 6.71 -6.51 -0.46
CA SER A 33 6.92 -5.32 -1.30
C SER A 33 8.39 -4.91 -1.37
N ASP A 34 9.08 -4.80 -0.22
CA ASP A 34 10.49 -4.40 -0.18
C ASP A 34 11.40 -5.38 -0.94
N ARG A 35 11.09 -6.69 -0.86
CA ARG A 35 11.83 -7.73 -1.61
C ARG A 35 11.47 -7.73 -3.09
N ALA A 36 10.23 -7.43 -3.43
CA ALA A 36 9.80 -7.27 -4.80
C ALA A 36 10.51 -6.06 -5.43
N GLU A 37 10.56 -4.91 -4.75
CA GLU A 37 11.29 -3.72 -5.23
C GLU A 37 12.76 -4.01 -5.55
N GLN A 38 13.43 -4.78 -4.67
CA GLN A 38 14.80 -5.25 -4.92
C GLN A 38 14.90 -6.21 -6.10
N ALA A 39 14.02 -7.20 -6.21
CA ALA A 39 14.04 -8.19 -7.28
C ALA A 39 13.67 -7.60 -8.66
N PHE A 40 12.76 -6.63 -8.68
CA PHE A 40 12.33 -5.92 -9.89
C PHE A 40 13.23 -4.73 -10.24
N GLY A 41 14.26 -4.44 -9.44
CA GLY A 41 15.18 -3.33 -9.69
C GLY A 41 14.53 -1.95 -9.58
N LEU A 42 13.44 -1.84 -8.82
CA LEU A 42 12.70 -0.60 -8.57
C LEU A 42 13.27 0.16 -7.36
N VAL A 43 14.46 -0.23 -6.89
CA VAL A 43 15.17 0.47 -5.82
C VAL A 43 15.61 1.84 -6.34
N PRO A 44 15.22 2.96 -5.70
CA PRO A 44 15.58 4.29 -6.14
C PRO A 44 17.10 4.46 -6.23
N THR A 45 17.60 4.94 -7.36
CA THR A 45 19.02 5.25 -7.51
C THR A 45 19.37 6.54 -6.75
N GLU A 46 20.65 6.78 -6.48
CA GLU A 46 21.09 8.03 -5.83
C GLU A 46 20.66 9.28 -6.63
N GLN A 47 20.60 9.17 -7.96
CA GLN A 47 20.14 10.24 -8.84
C GLN A 47 18.64 10.53 -8.72
N ASP A 48 17.82 9.51 -8.43
CA ASP A 48 16.39 9.67 -8.21
C ASP A 48 16.09 10.35 -6.86
N LYS A 49 16.91 10.06 -5.85
CA LYS A 49 16.83 10.73 -4.54
C LYS A 49 17.15 12.22 -4.65
N GLU A 50 18.17 12.56 -5.44
CA GLU A 50 18.59 13.95 -5.66
C GLU A 50 17.51 14.75 -6.41
N LYS A 51 16.94 14.19 -7.48
CA LYS A 51 15.80 14.79 -8.20
C LYS A 51 14.57 14.96 -7.31
N LEU A 52 14.29 13.98 -6.44
CA LEU A 52 13.19 14.09 -5.49
C LEU A 52 13.43 15.25 -4.52
N HIS A 53 14.63 15.35 -3.95
CA HIS A 53 14.99 16.44 -3.05
C HIS A 53 14.88 17.82 -3.70
N ASP A 54 15.29 17.96 -4.96
CA ASP A 54 15.17 19.21 -5.71
C ASP A 54 13.72 19.56 -6.05
N SER A 55 12.84 18.57 -6.16
CA SER A 55 11.40 18.77 -6.40
C SER A 55 10.61 19.14 -5.14
N LEU A 56 11.18 18.97 -3.95
CA LEU A 56 10.49 19.27 -2.70
C LEU A 56 10.39 20.79 -2.46
N PRO A 57 9.20 21.31 -2.10
CA PRO A 57 9.03 22.72 -1.82
C PRO A 57 9.79 23.11 -0.54
N LYS A 58 10.60 24.18 -0.62
CA LYS A 58 11.29 24.76 0.54
C LYS A 58 10.29 25.55 1.38
N ILE A 59 9.99 25.06 2.58
CA ILE A 59 9.12 25.76 3.54
C ILE A 59 9.96 26.82 4.26
N HIS A 60 9.57 28.08 4.10
CA HIS A 60 10.11 29.20 4.86
C HIS A 60 9.08 29.62 5.92
N PHE A 61 9.45 29.53 7.19
CA PHE A 61 8.63 30.05 8.29
C PHE A 61 8.79 31.57 8.34
N VAL A 62 7.67 32.30 8.27
CA VAL A 62 7.62 33.75 8.46
C VAL A 62 6.95 34.01 9.81
N GLU A 63 7.64 34.68 10.73
CA GLU A 63 7.03 35.15 11.97
C GLU A 63 6.01 36.26 11.66
N LYS A 64 4.78 36.10 12.16
CA LYS A 64 3.78 37.18 12.15
C LYS A 64 4.11 38.15 13.28
N GLY A 65 4.59 39.33 12.91
CA GLY A 65 4.60 40.52 13.77
C GLY A 65 3.20 41.12 13.93
#